data_AF-A0A432IUI9-F1
#
_entry.id   AF-A0A432IUI9-F1
#
_cell.length_a   1.000
_cell.length_b   1.000
_cell.length_c   1.000
_cell.angle_alpha   90.00
_cell.angle_beta   90.00
_cell.angle_gamma   90.00
#
_symmetry.space_group_name_H-M   'P 1'
#
loop_
_entity.id
_entity.type
_entity.pdbx_description
1 polymer ?
#
loop_
_entity_poly.entity_id
_entity_poly.type
_entity_poly.pdbx_seq_one_letter_code
_entity_poly.pdbx_strand_id
1 'polypeptide(L)'
;MDTIKMVEVTRSNVVESIHYGTAILINSDGEILKEWGNANMMIYPRSALKPIQSLNLYKDGVAEAINVSDELIALTTASHHAETIHQEMVDNWLKKMNLNENHLSCGSAWPWNKNDQFEAYSKYKIKRKIFHNCSGKHCGHLAVCQHKDLPIKGYQNKEHPIQKNLIQLIEDLSKYKINHIGIDGCTLPNPLMPLKKFALAVAQLADYKKLNKHSAIAKRIFNSCVKFPEIAGGSQSINSILTKLSNEKVFFKNGAEGVFVAIIPEQKSALAVKIVDGASRAAEVAVAGLISELNIINNNQIEKIKKRPVKNSAGEIIGTIKWLE
;
A
#
# COMPACT_ATOMS: atom_id res chain seq x y z
N MET A 1 -9.29 11.88 -20.70
CA MET A 1 -9.26 10.60 -19.98
C MET A 1 -10.68 10.34 -19.53
N ASP A 2 -11.25 9.19 -19.86
CA ASP A 2 -12.61 8.85 -19.43
C ASP A 2 -12.57 8.48 -17.94
N THR A 3 -12.77 9.48 -17.10
CA THR A 3 -12.82 9.35 -15.64
C THR A 3 -14.24 9.60 -15.19
N ILE A 4 -14.69 8.90 -14.14
CA ILE A 4 -16.04 9.11 -13.59
C ILE A 4 -15.98 9.94 -12.32
N LYS A 5 -17.09 10.58 -11.95
CA LYS A 5 -17.25 11.19 -10.63
C LYS A 5 -17.31 10.05 -9.61
N MET A 6 -16.48 10.09 -8.56
CA MET A 6 -16.43 9.04 -7.53
C MET A 6 -16.79 9.56 -6.15
N VAL A 7 -16.38 10.80 -5.83
CA VAL A 7 -16.55 11.35 -4.48
C VAL A 7 -16.96 12.80 -4.55
N GLU A 8 -17.93 13.18 -3.74
CA GLU A 8 -18.39 14.55 -3.57
C GLU A 8 -18.02 15.05 -2.18
N VAL A 9 -17.63 16.32 -2.09
CA VAL A 9 -17.50 17.07 -0.83
C VAL A 9 -18.56 18.17 -0.83
N THR A 10 -19.38 18.22 0.21
CA THR A 10 -20.36 19.26 0.42
C THR A 10 -19.96 20.20 1.55
N ARG A 11 -20.45 21.45 1.48
CA ARG A 11 -20.46 22.41 2.58
C ARG A 11 -21.83 23.08 2.63
N SER A 12 -22.45 23.08 3.81
CA SER A 12 -23.81 23.57 4.03
C SER A 12 -24.80 22.99 3.01
N ASN A 13 -24.70 21.68 2.75
CA ASN A 13 -25.50 20.92 1.78
C ASN A 13 -25.32 21.31 0.29
N VAL A 14 -24.35 22.17 -0.04
CA VAL A 14 -23.99 22.51 -1.42
C VAL A 14 -22.73 21.77 -1.83
N VAL A 15 -22.66 21.28 -3.06
CA VAL A 15 -21.47 20.63 -3.61
C VAL A 15 -20.33 21.65 -3.76
N GLU A 16 -19.25 21.44 -3.01
CA GLU A 16 -18.05 22.28 -3.05
C GLU A 16 -16.96 21.67 -3.92
N SER A 17 -16.82 20.34 -3.91
CA SER A 17 -15.79 19.66 -4.71
C SER A 17 -16.28 18.31 -5.21
N ILE A 18 -15.81 17.93 -6.40
CA ILE A 18 -16.03 16.62 -6.99
C ILE A 18 -14.67 16.03 -7.33
N HIS A 19 -14.39 14.84 -6.82
CA HIS A 19 -13.20 14.08 -7.14
C HIS A 19 -13.53 13.04 -8.22
N TYR A 20 -12.81 13.12 -9.33
CA TYR A 20 -12.91 12.18 -10.44
C TYR A 20 -11.88 11.06 -10.28
N GLY A 21 -12.20 9.88 -10.78
CA GLY A 21 -11.32 8.73 -10.70
C GLY A 21 -11.62 7.64 -11.70
N THR A 22 -10.80 6.61 -11.62
CA THR A 22 -10.90 5.38 -12.39
C THR A 22 -10.67 4.21 -11.44
N ALA A 23 -11.42 3.13 -11.63
CA ALA A 23 -11.22 1.90 -10.90
C ALA A 23 -11.41 0.68 -11.81
N ILE A 24 -10.86 -0.44 -11.39
CA ILE A 24 -11.01 -1.71 -12.10
C ILE A 24 -10.94 -2.87 -11.12
N LEU A 25 -11.87 -3.81 -11.27
CA LEU A 25 -11.83 -5.13 -10.67
C LEU A 25 -11.44 -6.14 -11.77
N ILE A 26 -10.33 -6.84 -11.58
CA ILE A 26 -9.79 -7.78 -12.56
C ILE A 26 -9.39 -9.08 -11.86
N ASN A 27 -9.64 -10.23 -12.48
CA ASN A 27 -9.19 -11.52 -11.95
C ASN A 27 -7.75 -11.86 -12.41
N SER A 28 -7.20 -12.92 -11.85
CA SER A 28 -5.85 -13.42 -12.16
C SER A 28 -5.71 -13.97 -13.60
N ASP A 29 -6.79 -14.16 -14.34
CA ASP A 29 -6.78 -14.52 -15.78
C ASP A 29 -6.71 -13.28 -16.69
N GLY A 30 -6.88 -12.09 -16.12
CA GLY A 30 -6.91 -10.84 -16.88
C GLY A 30 -8.29 -10.45 -17.39
N GLU A 31 -9.34 -11.18 -16.99
CA GLU A 31 -10.73 -10.82 -17.26
C GLU A 31 -11.13 -9.63 -16.39
N ILE A 32 -11.67 -8.61 -17.04
CA ILE A 32 -12.23 -7.44 -16.37
C ILE A 32 -13.60 -7.84 -15.83
N LEU A 33 -13.71 -7.98 -14.51
CA LEU A 33 -14.97 -8.27 -13.85
C LEU A 33 -15.84 -7.01 -13.76
N LYS A 34 -15.21 -5.84 -13.57
CA LYS A 34 -15.88 -4.54 -13.59
C LYS A 34 -14.88 -3.41 -13.84
N GLU A 35 -15.30 -2.36 -14.53
CA GLU A 35 -14.49 -1.17 -14.82
C GLU A 35 -15.31 0.10 -14.61
N TRP A 36 -14.66 1.11 -14.03
CA TRP A 36 -15.22 2.44 -13.79
C TRP A 36 -14.28 3.47 -14.44
N GLY A 37 -14.73 4.09 -15.53
CA GLY A 37 -13.87 4.95 -16.36
C GLY A 37 -12.93 4.13 -17.26
N ASN A 38 -11.73 4.65 -17.54
CA ASN A 38 -10.74 4.03 -18.44
C ASN A 38 -9.45 3.64 -17.70
N ALA A 39 -9.33 2.35 -17.38
CA ALA A 39 -8.20 1.79 -16.63
C ALA A 39 -6.89 1.68 -17.43
N ASN A 40 -6.85 2.16 -18.68
CA ASN A 40 -5.60 2.32 -19.42
C ASN A 40 -4.81 3.57 -19.02
N MET A 41 -5.36 4.41 -18.13
CA MET A 41 -4.62 5.57 -17.62
C MET A 41 -3.29 5.14 -16.97
N MET A 42 -2.23 5.88 -17.29
CA MET A 42 -0.90 5.62 -16.73
C MET A 42 -0.83 6.13 -15.29
N ILE A 43 -0.32 5.30 -14.39
CA ILE A 43 -0.12 5.63 -12.99
C ILE A 43 1.26 5.21 -12.51
N TYR A 44 1.72 5.86 -11.46
CA TYR A 44 2.70 5.27 -10.55
C TYR A 44 1.91 4.56 -9.44
N PRO A 45 2.08 3.25 -9.22
CA PRO A 45 1.40 2.55 -8.11
C PRO A 45 1.77 3.08 -6.72
N ARG A 46 2.93 3.74 -6.59
CA ARG A 46 3.45 4.25 -5.30
C ARG A 46 3.51 3.12 -4.27
N SER A 47 3.23 3.43 -3.00
CA SER A 47 3.17 2.47 -1.90
C SER A 47 2.16 1.31 -2.08
N ALA A 48 1.24 1.37 -3.05
CA ALA A 48 0.35 0.24 -3.33
C ALA A 48 1.11 -0.95 -3.95
N LEU A 49 2.33 -0.74 -4.45
CA LEU A 49 3.20 -1.78 -5.02
C LEU A 49 3.80 -2.73 -3.98
N LYS A 50 3.78 -2.36 -2.69
CA LYS A 50 4.52 -3.03 -1.62
C LYS A 50 4.26 -4.53 -1.47
N PRO A 51 3.04 -5.07 -1.69
CA PRO A 51 2.84 -6.52 -1.68
C PRO A 51 3.72 -7.25 -2.70
N ILE A 52 3.87 -6.69 -3.92
CA ILE A 52 4.76 -7.22 -4.95
C ILE A 52 6.23 -7.03 -4.56
N GLN A 53 6.57 -5.90 -3.92
CA GLN A 53 7.93 -5.68 -3.39
C GLN A 53 8.30 -6.74 -2.34
N SER A 54 7.41 -7.03 -1.39
CA SER A 54 7.62 -8.08 -0.39
C SER A 54 7.71 -9.47 -1.02
N LEU A 55 6.91 -9.76 -2.04
CA LEU A 55 7.06 -11.01 -2.80
C LEU A 55 8.46 -11.13 -3.44
N ASN A 56 8.97 -10.05 -4.05
CA ASN A 56 10.32 -10.04 -4.61
C ASN A 56 11.41 -10.29 -3.56
N LEU A 57 11.23 -9.75 -2.35
CA LEU A 57 12.18 -9.93 -1.24
C LEU A 57 12.22 -11.38 -0.75
N TYR A 58 11.05 -12.03 -0.63
CA TYR A 58 10.91 -13.26 0.15
C TYR A 58 10.67 -14.53 -0.66
N LYS A 59 10.50 -14.41 -1.98
CA LYS A 59 10.43 -15.57 -2.87
C LYS A 59 11.70 -16.43 -2.82
N ASP A 60 11.61 -17.63 -3.38
CA ASP A 60 12.73 -18.59 -3.50
C ASP A 60 13.32 -19.03 -2.14
N GLY A 61 12.47 -19.14 -1.11
CA GLY A 61 12.87 -19.64 0.22
C GLY A 61 13.60 -18.62 1.10
N VAL A 62 13.73 -17.37 0.65
CA VAL A 62 14.45 -16.32 1.39
C VAL A 62 13.79 -16.02 2.73
N ALA A 63 12.45 -16.05 2.78
CA ALA A 63 11.71 -15.80 4.02
C ALA A 63 12.12 -16.79 5.13
N GLU A 64 12.21 -18.06 4.78
CA GLU A 64 12.59 -19.15 5.66
C GLU A 64 14.08 -19.07 6.00
N ALA A 65 14.94 -18.80 5.01
CA ALA A 65 16.39 -18.75 5.20
C ALA A 65 16.84 -17.65 6.17
N ILE A 66 16.14 -16.51 6.20
CA ILE A 66 16.42 -15.42 7.16
C ILE A 66 15.51 -15.47 8.40
N ASN A 67 14.65 -16.49 8.51
CA ASN A 67 13.65 -16.65 9.57
C ASN A 67 12.84 -15.36 9.82
N VAL A 68 12.34 -14.74 8.75
CA VAL A 68 11.53 -13.51 8.88
C VAL A 68 10.20 -13.86 9.54
N SER A 69 9.80 -13.09 10.56
CA SER A 69 8.50 -13.28 11.21
C SER A 69 7.35 -12.71 10.38
N ASP A 70 6.13 -13.13 10.66
CA ASP A 70 4.94 -12.64 9.97
C ASP A 70 4.70 -11.14 10.23
N GLU A 71 5.01 -10.66 11.44
CA GLU A 71 4.97 -9.22 11.77
C GLU A 71 5.97 -8.42 10.93
N LEU A 72 7.19 -8.94 10.72
CA LEU A 72 8.17 -8.28 9.87
C LEU A 72 7.77 -8.32 8.38
N ILE A 73 7.12 -9.40 7.93
CA ILE A 73 6.52 -9.46 6.58
C ILE A 73 5.46 -8.36 6.46
N ALA A 74 4.52 -8.25 7.41
CA ALA A 74 3.52 -7.18 7.42
C ALA A 74 4.18 -5.79 7.41
N LEU A 75 5.22 -5.59 8.21
CA LEU A 75 5.99 -4.33 8.27
C LEU A 75 6.66 -3.98 6.93
N THR A 76 7.13 -4.96 6.15
CA THR A 76 7.68 -4.66 4.81
C THR A 76 6.64 -4.22 3.80
N THR A 77 5.39 -4.64 3.97
CA THR A 77 4.29 -4.15 3.14
C THR A 77 3.83 -2.75 3.56
N ALA A 78 4.33 -2.24 4.70
CA ALA A 78 3.69 -1.14 5.38
C ALA A 78 3.85 0.22 4.75
N SER A 79 2.86 1.08 4.96
CA SER A 79 3.01 2.55 4.91
C SER A 79 2.73 3.13 6.28
N HIS A 80 3.48 2.65 7.27
CA HIS A 80 3.17 2.83 8.69
C HIS A 80 3.17 4.29 9.13
N HIS A 81 2.43 4.57 10.20
CA HIS A 81 2.35 5.90 10.80
C HIS A 81 3.52 6.22 11.75
N ALA A 82 4.44 5.26 11.92
CA ALA A 82 5.56 5.35 12.86
C ALA A 82 5.10 5.52 14.31
N GLU A 83 3.98 4.88 14.67
CA GLU A 83 3.58 4.63 16.06
C GLU A 83 4.67 3.82 16.78
N THR A 84 4.67 3.82 18.11
CA THR A 84 5.71 3.19 18.96
C THR A 84 6.06 1.77 18.52
N ILE A 85 5.05 0.92 18.24
CA ILE A 85 5.26 -0.45 17.74
C ILE A 85 6.13 -0.51 16.48
N HIS A 86 5.90 0.39 15.52
CA HIS A 86 6.66 0.45 14.27
C HIS A 86 8.10 0.89 14.52
N GLN A 87 8.28 1.90 15.39
CA GLN A 87 9.60 2.42 15.73
C GLN A 87 10.46 1.32 16.37
N GLU A 88 9.91 0.59 17.34
CA GLU A 88 10.56 -0.51 18.03
C GLU A 88 10.89 -1.66 17.09
N MET A 89 9.97 -2.06 16.22
CA MET A 89 10.22 -3.13 15.25
C MET A 89 11.36 -2.78 14.29
N VAL A 90 11.36 -1.56 13.75
CA VAL A 90 12.42 -1.09 12.82
C VAL A 90 13.77 -1.02 13.53
N ASP A 91 13.83 -0.44 14.72
CA ASP A 91 15.06 -0.32 15.50
C ASP A 91 15.63 -1.69 15.90
N ASN A 92 14.77 -2.59 16.40
CA ASN A 92 15.15 -3.95 16.78
C ASN A 92 15.63 -4.77 15.58
N TRP A 93 14.99 -4.62 14.42
CA TRP A 93 15.41 -5.35 13.23
C TRP A 93 16.75 -4.86 12.70
N LEU A 94 16.97 -3.54 12.66
CA LEU A 94 18.27 -2.96 12.31
C LEU A 94 19.38 -3.46 13.25
N LYS A 95 19.14 -3.45 14.57
CA LYS A 95 20.09 -3.98 15.56
C LYS A 95 20.41 -5.46 15.34
N LYS A 96 19.41 -6.31 15.07
CA LYS A 96 19.63 -7.73 14.74
C LYS A 96 20.51 -7.93 13.50
N MET A 97 20.49 -7.00 12.56
CA MET A 97 21.34 -6.99 11.36
C MET A 97 22.73 -6.37 11.60
N ASN A 98 23.04 -5.94 12.83
CA ASN A 98 24.19 -5.10 13.17
C ASN A 98 24.24 -3.79 12.36
N LEU A 99 23.07 -3.24 12.02
CA LEU A 99 22.89 -1.99 11.30
C LEU A 99 22.23 -0.94 12.18
N ASN A 100 22.16 0.29 11.65
CA ASN A 100 21.43 1.40 12.24
C ASN A 100 20.73 2.21 11.14
N GLU A 101 19.94 3.21 11.53
CA GLU A 101 19.08 3.96 10.61
C GLU A 101 19.83 4.68 9.48
N ASN A 102 21.14 4.94 9.60
CA ASN A 102 21.92 5.55 8.53
C ASN A 102 22.01 4.67 7.28
N HIS A 103 21.79 3.36 7.42
CA HIS A 103 21.75 2.40 6.31
C HIS A 103 20.41 2.41 5.55
N LEU A 104 19.38 3.05 6.10
CA LEU A 104 18.11 3.22 5.38
C LEU A 104 18.29 4.29 4.30
N SER A 105 17.91 3.97 3.06
CA SER A 105 17.99 4.90 1.92
C SER A 105 16.86 5.93 1.91
N CYS A 106 15.75 5.67 2.62
CA CYS A 106 14.70 6.65 2.80
C CYS A 106 15.17 7.85 3.64
N GLY A 107 14.51 9.00 3.44
CA GLY A 107 14.81 10.23 4.17
C GLY A 107 14.36 10.20 5.64
N SER A 108 14.82 11.17 6.42
CA SER A 108 14.33 11.39 7.79
C SER A 108 12.96 12.04 7.77
N ALA A 109 12.05 11.57 8.64
CA ALA A 109 10.69 12.08 8.75
C ALA A 109 10.31 12.34 10.22
N TRP A 110 9.11 12.89 10.42
CA TRP A 110 8.40 12.82 11.70
C TRP A 110 7.32 11.72 11.60
N PRO A 111 6.85 11.17 12.73
CA PRO A 111 5.66 10.31 12.74
C PRO A 111 4.44 10.97 12.09
N TRP A 112 3.45 10.18 11.70
CA TRP A 112 2.31 10.69 10.93
C TRP A 112 1.33 11.49 11.81
N ASN A 113 1.00 10.99 12.99
CA ASN A 113 0.02 11.61 13.87
C ASN A 113 0.62 12.76 14.67
N LYS A 114 -0.15 13.84 14.87
CA LYS A 114 0.32 15.06 15.57
C LYS A 114 0.85 14.77 16.98
N ASN A 115 0.20 13.89 17.74
CA ASN A 115 0.65 13.53 19.09
C ASN A 115 2.00 12.82 19.06
N ASP A 116 2.15 11.83 18.18
CA ASP A 116 3.40 11.09 17.97
C ASP A 116 4.53 12.03 17.49
N GLN A 117 4.21 13.07 16.69
CA GLN A 117 5.18 14.11 16.31
C GLN A 117 5.67 14.91 17.51
N PHE A 118 4.77 15.33 18.40
CA PHE A 118 5.16 16.07 19.61
C PHE A 118 5.97 15.20 20.58
N GLU A 119 5.60 13.93 20.73
CA GLU A 119 6.36 12.98 21.54
C GLU A 119 7.77 12.77 20.96
N ALA A 120 7.85 12.48 19.65
CA ALA A 120 9.13 12.31 18.97
C ALA A 120 10.00 13.57 19.03
N TYR A 121 9.41 14.77 18.87
CA TYR A 121 10.13 16.03 19.02
C TYR A 121 10.63 16.22 20.45
N SER A 122 9.80 15.93 21.45
CA SER A 122 10.17 16.06 22.86
C SER A 122 11.33 15.15 23.24
N LYS A 123 11.34 13.92 22.71
CA LYS A 123 12.34 12.89 23.00
C LYS A 123 13.62 13.02 22.17
N TYR A 124 13.52 13.28 20.87
CA TYR A 124 14.66 13.19 19.95
C TYR A 124 15.11 14.53 19.36
N LYS A 125 14.25 15.56 19.35
CA LYS A 125 14.52 16.91 18.79
C LYS A 125 14.83 16.95 17.28
N ILE A 126 14.98 15.80 16.61
CA ILE A 126 15.30 15.69 15.19
C ILE A 126 14.37 14.70 14.48
N LYS A 127 14.18 14.90 13.16
CA LYS A 127 13.61 13.88 12.28
C LYS A 127 14.53 12.68 12.22
N ARG A 128 13.96 11.48 12.14
CA ARG A 128 14.71 10.21 12.06
C ARG A 128 14.24 9.38 10.87
N LYS A 129 15.12 8.56 10.31
CA LYS A 129 14.79 7.69 9.17
C LYS A 129 13.88 6.54 9.60
N ILE A 130 13.97 6.11 10.86
CA ILE A 130 13.04 5.11 11.42
C ILE A 130 11.58 5.58 11.38
N PHE A 131 11.33 6.90 11.43
CA PHE A 131 9.99 7.48 11.38
C PHE A 131 9.41 7.56 9.96
N HIS A 132 10.22 7.34 8.93
CA HIS A 132 9.70 7.33 7.57
C HIS A 132 8.74 6.14 7.42
N ASN A 133 7.54 6.37 6.87
CA ASN A 133 6.51 5.36 6.66
C ASN A 133 6.91 4.15 5.77
N CYS A 134 8.12 4.14 5.23
CA CYS A 134 8.65 3.06 4.40
C CYS A 134 9.82 2.33 5.07
N SER A 135 10.28 2.77 6.25
CA SER A 135 11.50 2.27 6.89
C SER A 135 11.45 0.75 7.11
N GLY A 136 10.27 0.20 7.41
CA GLY A 136 10.02 -1.25 7.43
C GLY A 136 10.39 -1.99 6.14
N LYS A 137 9.94 -1.50 4.98
CA LYS A 137 10.31 -2.04 3.66
C LYS A 137 11.81 -1.94 3.40
N HIS A 138 12.43 -0.83 3.81
CA HIS A 138 13.87 -0.64 3.66
C HIS A 138 14.67 -1.62 4.53
N CYS A 139 14.19 -1.97 5.72
CA CYS A 139 14.77 -3.05 6.52
C CYS A 139 14.71 -4.39 5.79
N GLY A 140 13.57 -4.71 5.15
CA GLY A 140 13.46 -5.91 4.31
C GLY A 140 14.47 -5.95 3.16
N HIS A 141 14.74 -4.81 2.51
CA HIS A 141 15.77 -4.74 1.47
C HIS A 141 17.17 -5.01 2.04
N LEU A 142 17.50 -4.41 3.20
CA LEU A 142 18.78 -4.61 3.86
C LEU A 142 18.97 -6.08 4.28
N ALA A 143 17.96 -6.70 4.86
CA ALA A 143 17.99 -8.10 5.29
C ALA A 143 18.24 -9.04 4.11
N VAL A 144 17.54 -8.84 2.98
CA VAL A 144 17.75 -9.64 1.77
C VAL A 144 19.10 -9.35 1.12
N CYS A 145 19.59 -8.11 1.16
CA CYS A 145 20.92 -7.80 0.65
C CYS A 145 22.00 -8.53 1.45
N GLN A 146 21.93 -8.52 2.79
CA GLN A 146 22.88 -9.28 3.63
C GLN A 146 22.80 -10.79 3.35
N HIS A 147 21.60 -11.37 3.27
CA HIS A 147 21.44 -12.80 3.03
C HIS A 147 21.96 -13.26 1.66
N LYS A 148 21.86 -12.41 0.63
CA LYS A 148 22.27 -12.73 -0.74
C LYS A 148 23.67 -12.19 -1.09
N ASP A 149 24.44 -11.74 -0.11
CA ASP A 149 25.74 -11.09 -0.30
C ASP A 149 25.71 -9.94 -1.33
N LEU A 150 24.60 -9.20 -1.37
CA LEU A 150 24.43 -8.02 -2.22
C LEU A 150 24.85 -6.74 -1.47
N PRO A 151 25.28 -5.68 -2.20
CA PRO A 151 25.59 -4.40 -1.58
C PRO A 151 24.43 -3.81 -0.77
N ILE A 152 24.64 -3.61 0.53
CA ILE A 152 23.67 -2.91 1.40
C ILE A 152 23.63 -1.39 1.13
N LYS A 153 24.59 -0.84 0.40
CA LYS A 153 24.60 0.56 -0.05
C LYS A 153 24.09 0.64 -1.48
N GLY A 154 23.22 1.61 -1.74
CA GLY A 154 22.72 1.84 -3.10
C GLY A 154 21.65 0.85 -3.55
N TYR A 155 21.03 0.07 -2.65
CA TYR A 155 19.94 -0.85 -3.00
C TYR A 155 18.70 -0.16 -3.59
N GLN A 156 18.59 1.16 -3.44
CA GLN A 156 17.55 1.98 -4.07
C GLN A 156 17.83 2.27 -5.56
N ASN A 157 19.06 2.08 -6.00
CA ASN A 157 19.45 2.39 -7.37
C ASN A 157 18.80 1.37 -8.31
N LYS A 158 18.27 1.85 -9.44
CA LYS A 158 17.63 1.00 -10.46
C LYS A 158 18.53 -0.13 -10.97
N GLU A 159 19.86 0.08 -10.94
CA GLU A 159 20.83 -0.91 -11.40
C GLU A 159 21.13 -2.00 -10.36
N HIS A 160 20.70 -1.82 -9.11
CA HIS A 160 20.93 -2.80 -8.06
C HIS A 160 20.17 -4.10 -8.38
N PRO A 161 20.77 -5.29 -8.19
CA PRO A 161 20.12 -6.57 -8.54
C PRO A 161 18.72 -6.74 -7.94
N ILE A 162 18.51 -6.29 -6.70
CA ILE A 162 17.19 -6.36 -6.04
C ILE A 162 16.10 -5.57 -6.77
N GLN A 163 16.47 -4.42 -7.38
CA GLN A 163 15.54 -3.58 -8.13
C GLN A 163 15.32 -4.10 -9.54
N LYS A 164 16.36 -4.60 -10.21
CA LYS A 164 16.21 -5.30 -11.50
C LYS A 164 15.25 -6.49 -11.38
N ASN A 165 15.42 -7.29 -10.33
CA ASN A 165 14.54 -8.43 -10.03
C ASN A 165 13.10 -7.99 -9.75
N LEU A 166 12.92 -6.86 -9.05
CA LEU A 166 11.59 -6.30 -8.81
C LEU A 166 10.92 -5.87 -10.12
N ILE A 167 11.63 -5.15 -11.00
CA ILE A 167 11.07 -4.72 -12.28
C ILE A 167 10.69 -5.93 -13.14
N GLN A 168 11.58 -6.94 -13.23
CA GLN A 168 11.27 -8.17 -13.97
C GLN A 168 10.02 -8.86 -13.41
N LEU A 169 9.92 -8.99 -12.07
CA LEU A 169 8.73 -9.58 -11.44
C LEU A 169 7.46 -8.80 -11.77
N ILE A 170 7.52 -7.46 -11.77
CA ILE A 170 6.37 -6.62 -12.12
C ILE A 170 5.97 -6.83 -13.58
N GLU A 171 6.93 -6.89 -14.51
CA GLU A 171 6.67 -7.18 -15.92
C GLU A 171 5.99 -8.56 -16.10
N ASP A 172 6.49 -9.58 -15.40
CA ASP A 172 5.98 -10.94 -15.46
C ASP A 172 4.55 -11.06 -14.92
N LEU A 173 4.26 -10.41 -13.78
CA LEU A 173 2.93 -10.43 -13.15
C LEU A 173 1.92 -9.57 -13.91
N SER A 174 2.35 -8.41 -14.42
CA SER A 174 1.47 -7.48 -15.12
C SER A 174 1.27 -7.81 -16.60
N LYS A 175 2.12 -8.66 -17.18
CA LYS A 175 2.21 -8.89 -18.64
C LYS A 175 2.32 -7.56 -19.39
N TYR A 176 3.25 -6.70 -18.94
CA TYR A 176 3.47 -5.38 -19.48
C TYR A 176 4.94 -4.98 -19.33
N LYS A 177 5.56 -4.54 -20.43
CA LYS A 177 6.95 -4.08 -20.45
C LYS A 177 7.04 -2.67 -19.84
N ILE A 178 7.89 -2.49 -18.83
CA ILE A 178 8.12 -1.20 -18.19
C ILE A 178 9.12 -0.39 -19.02
N ASN A 179 8.64 0.70 -19.59
CA ASN A 179 9.48 1.63 -20.38
C ASN A 179 9.98 2.82 -19.57
N HIS A 180 9.28 3.18 -18.48
CA HIS A 180 9.60 4.33 -17.66
C HIS A 180 9.55 3.99 -16.18
N ILE A 181 10.58 4.41 -15.46
CA ILE A 181 10.75 4.19 -14.03
C ILE A 181 11.04 5.55 -13.40
N GLY A 182 10.12 5.99 -12.55
CA GLY A 182 10.31 7.16 -11.69
C GLY A 182 11.00 6.78 -10.38
N ILE A 183 11.20 7.79 -9.54
CA ILE A 183 11.73 7.63 -8.18
C ILE A 183 10.62 8.00 -7.19
N ASP A 184 10.32 7.11 -6.25
CA ASP A 184 9.34 7.38 -5.20
C ASP A 184 9.93 8.29 -4.10
N GLY A 185 9.08 8.87 -3.24
CA GLY A 185 9.52 9.70 -2.11
C GLY A 185 10.39 8.95 -1.10
N CYS A 186 10.28 7.60 -1.06
CA CYS A 186 11.16 6.73 -0.28
C CYS A 186 12.47 6.36 -0.99
N THR A 187 12.79 7.00 -2.11
CA THR A 187 13.96 6.78 -2.98
C THR A 187 13.96 5.51 -3.82
N LEU A 188 13.03 4.56 -3.63
CA LEU A 188 12.98 3.34 -4.43
C LEU A 188 12.39 3.60 -5.84
N PRO A 189 12.74 2.76 -6.84
CA PRO A 189 12.16 2.83 -8.17
C PRO A 189 10.65 2.62 -8.18
N ASN A 190 9.96 3.33 -9.07
CA ASN A 190 8.51 3.28 -9.21
C ASN A 190 8.13 3.20 -10.69
N PRO A 191 7.67 2.05 -11.19
CA PRO A 191 7.36 1.87 -12.60
C PRO A 191 6.08 2.63 -13.00
N LEU A 192 6.13 3.30 -14.14
CA LEU A 192 4.95 3.91 -14.76
C LEU A 192 4.24 2.84 -15.60
N MET A 193 2.97 2.56 -15.29
CA MET A 193 2.19 1.52 -15.99
C MET A 193 0.69 1.83 -16.01
N PRO A 194 -0.09 1.24 -16.93
CA PRO A 194 -1.55 1.36 -16.91
C PRO A 194 -2.15 0.82 -15.61
N LEU A 195 -3.20 1.48 -15.09
CA LEU A 195 -3.91 1.02 -13.87
C LEU A 195 -4.36 -0.45 -13.99
N LYS A 196 -4.92 -0.85 -15.14
CA LYS A 196 -5.32 -2.23 -15.44
C LYS A 196 -4.17 -3.22 -15.31
N LYS A 197 -2.96 -2.85 -15.75
CA LYS A 197 -1.77 -3.70 -15.67
C LYS A 197 -1.25 -3.82 -14.25
N PHE A 198 -1.32 -2.74 -13.47
CA PHE A 198 -1.04 -2.79 -12.04
C PHE A 198 -2.05 -3.70 -11.30
N ALA A 199 -3.35 -3.53 -11.57
CA ALA A 199 -4.40 -4.36 -10.98
C ALA A 199 -4.21 -5.85 -11.32
N LEU A 200 -3.87 -6.18 -12.58
CA LEU A 200 -3.55 -7.56 -12.98
C LEU A 200 -2.38 -8.13 -12.20
N ALA A 201 -1.29 -7.36 -12.05
CA ALA A 201 -0.12 -7.81 -11.31
C ALA A 201 -0.45 -8.15 -9.85
N VAL A 202 -1.33 -7.36 -9.24
CA VAL A 202 -1.80 -7.59 -7.88
C VAL A 202 -2.79 -8.75 -7.81
N ALA A 203 -3.65 -8.95 -8.82
CA ALA A 203 -4.57 -10.08 -8.90
C ALA A 203 -3.82 -11.43 -8.98
N GLN A 204 -2.62 -11.47 -9.57
CA GLN A 204 -1.77 -12.67 -9.50
C GLN A 204 -1.43 -13.08 -8.05
N LEU A 205 -1.27 -12.12 -7.13
CA LEU A 205 -1.01 -12.40 -5.72
C LEU A 205 -2.25 -12.96 -4.99
N ALA A 206 -3.46 -12.75 -5.53
CA ALA A 206 -4.69 -13.31 -4.99
C ALA A 206 -4.90 -14.78 -5.41
N ASP A 207 -4.31 -15.21 -6.54
CA ASP A 207 -4.41 -16.59 -7.03
C ASP A 207 -3.14 -17.38 -6.75
N TYR A 208 -3.01 -17.84 -5.50
CA TYR A 208 -1.81 -18.52 -5.03
C TYR A 208 -1.39 -19.68 -5.96
N LYS A 209 -2.33 -20.43 -6.52
CA LYS A 209 -2.03 -21.59 -7.38
C LYS A 209 -1.25 -21.20 -8.64
N LYS A 210 -1.51 -20.02 -9.23
CA LYS A 210 -0.80 -19.54 -10.43
C LYS A 210 0.64 -19.11 -10.15
N LEU A 211 0.98 -18.88 -8.90
CA LEU A 211 2.32 -18.49 -8.49
C LEU A 211 3.27 -19.68 -8.31
N ASN A 212 2.83 -20.92 -8.52
CA ASN A 212 3.66 -22.12 -8.52
C ASN A 212 4.55 -22.21 -7.26
N LYS A 213 5.88 -22.22 -7.41
CA LYS A 213 6.84 -22.23 -6.30
C LYS A 213 6.75 -21.02 -5.35
N HIS A 214 6.05 -19.96 -5.74
CA HIS A 214 5.85 -18.75 -4.93
C HIS A 214 4.49 -18.72 -4.21
N SER A 215 3.66 -19.76 -4.36
CA SER A 215 2.32 -19.86 -3.73
C SER A 215 2.37 -19.64 -2.23
N ALA A 216 3.29 -20.32 -1.53
CA ALA A 216 3.38 -20.30 -0.07
C ALA A 216 3.70 -18.90 0.45
N ILE A 217 4.69 -18.23 -0.13
CA ILE A 217 5.09 -16.89 0.31
C ILE A 217 4.03 -15.83 -0.03
N ALA A 218 3.36 -15.92 -1.18
CA ALA A 218 2.28 -15.00 -1.51
C ALA A 218 1.11 -15.11 -0.51
N LYS A 219 0.72 -16.35 -0.17
CA LYS A 219 -0.27 -16.61 0.88
C LYS A 219 0.20 -16.12 2.24
N ARG A 220 1.46 -16.34 2.59
CA ARG A 220 2.05 -15.88 3.86
C ARG A 220 2.08 -14.36 3.96
N ILE A 221 2.40 -13.65 2.88
CA ILE A 221 2.33 -12.18 2.81
C ILE A 221 0.90 -11.72 3.07
N PHE A 222 -0.09 -12.27 2.36
CA PHE A 222 -1.49 -11.94 2.58
C PHE A 222 -1.90 -12.17 4.04
N ASN A 223 -1.66 -13.38 4.56
CA ASN A 223 -1.99 -13.78 5.92
C ASN A 223 -1.34 -12.86 6.96
N SER A 224 -0.07 -12.51 6.77
CA SER A 224 0.66 -11.59 7.66
C SER A 224 -0.01 -10.21 7.70
N CYS A 225 -0.43 -9.70 6.55
CA CYS A 225 -1.01 -8.36 6.45
C CYS A 225 -2.43 -8.30 7.04
N VAL A 226 -3.24 -9.34 6.85
CA VAL A 226 -4.60 -9.38 7.41
C VAL A 226 -4.61 -9.71 8.90
N LYS A 227 -3.60 -10.45 9.39
CA LYS A 227 -3.40 -10.74 10.82
C LYS A 227 -2.85 -9.53 11.59
N PHE A 228 -1.97 -8.74 10.97
CA PHE A 228 -1.35 -7.56 11.59
C PHE A 228 -1.62 -6.26 10.81
N PRO A 229 -2.89 -5.88 10.61
CA PRO A 229 -3.25 -4.74 9.77
C PRO A 229 -2.73 -3.41 10.33
N GLU A 230 -2.65 -3.23 11.65
CA GLU A 230 -2.03 -2.03 12.23
C GLU A 230 -0.53 -1.93 11.91
N ILE A 231 0.20 -3.04 11.85
CA ILE A 231 1.62 -3.04 11.45
C ILE A 231 1.76 -2.68 9.96
N ALA A 232 0.85 -3.19 9.12
CA ALA A 232 0.86 -2.94 7.67
C ALA A 232 0.43 -1.51 7.27
N GLY A 233 -0.07 -0.68 8.18
CA GLY A 233 -0.58 0.65 7.84
C GLY A 233 -0.48 1.72 8.93
N GLY A 234 -0.85 1.37 10.15
CA GLY A 234 -1.07 2.30 11.27
C GLY A 234 -2.46 2.09 11.85
N SER A 235 -2.58 2.18 13.17
CA SER A 235 -3.79 1.82 13.91
C SER A 235 -5.08 2.49 13.41
N GLN A 236 -4.97 3.74 12.94
CA GLN A 236 -6.10 4.55 12.45
C GLN A 236 -6.15 4.70 10.93
N SER A 237 -5.26 4.01 10.19
CA SER A 237 -5.27 4.11 8.73
C SER A 237 -6.51 3.43 8.15
N ILE A 238 -7.10 4.01 7.09
CA ILE A 238 -8.29 3.44 6.44
C ILE A 238 -7.99 2.05 5.86
N ASN A 239 -6.79 1.80 5.36
CA ASN A 239 -6.43 0.47 4.88
C ASN A 239 -6.36 -0.57 6.02
N SER A 240 -5.88 -0.22 7.21
CA SER A 240 -5.93 -1.13 8.38
C SER A 240 -7.36 -1.37 8.85
N ILE A 241 -8.19 -0.32 8.91
CA ILE A 241 -9.59 -0.41 9.32
C ILE A 241 -10.38 -1.29 8.34
N LEU A 242 -10.29 -1.05 7.03
CA LEU A 242 -10.97 -1.86 6.02
C LEU A 242 -10.50 -3.32 6.03
N THR A 243 -9.20 -3.57 6.24
CA THR A 243 -8.65 -4.93 6.37
C THR A 243 -9.27 -5.65 7.56
N LYS A 244 -9.37 -4.99 8.73
CA LYS A 244 -10.04 -5.55 9.92
C LYS A 244 -11.52 -5.83 9.66
N LEU A 245 -12.24 -4.90 9.06
CA LEU A 245 -13.66 -5.04 8.76
C LEU A 245 -13.95 -6.17 7.74
N SER A 246 -12.97 -6.51 6.90
CA SER A 246 -13.11 -7.63 5.96
C SER A 246 -13.05 -9.01 6.63
N ASN A 247 -12.71 -9.09 7.93
CA ASN A 247 -12.53 -10.34 8.67
C ASN A 247 -11.57 -11.31 7.96
N GLU A 248 -10.34 -10.82 7.69
CA GLU A 248 -9.25 -11.53 7.02
C GLU A 248 -9.48 -11.92 5.54
N LYS A 249 -10.58 -11.48 4.93
CA LYS A 249 -10.90 -11.83 3.53
C LYS A 249 -10.21 -10.94 2.51
N VAL A 250 -9.86 -9.71 2.87
CA VAL A 250 -9.31 -8.72 1.92
C VAL A 250 -8.17 -7.96 2.56
N PHE A 251 -7.04 -7.89 1.85
CA PHE A 251 -5.95 -7.00 2.24
C PHE A 251 -6.05 -5.71 1.44
N PHE A 252 -6.19 -4.60 2.17
CA PHE A 252 -6.23 -3.25 1.62
C PHE A 252 -4.87 -2.57 1.72
N LYS A 253 -4.42 -1.97 0.62
CA LYS A 253 -3.16 -1.22 0.59
C LYS A 253 -3.31 0.12 -0.11
N ASN A 254 -3.05 1.20 0.64
CA ASN A 254 -3.00 2.55 0.11
C ASN A 254 -1.72 2.84 -0.69
N GLY A 255 -1.82 3.73 -1.66
CA GLY A 255 -0.72 4.40 -2.34
C GLY A 255 -0.86 5.92 -2.19
N ALA A 256 0.26 6.65 -2.25
CA ALA A 256 0.21 8.10 -2.38
C ALA A 256 -0.45 8.49 -3.71
N GLU A 257 -0.76 9.78 -3.89
CA GLU A 257 -1.37 10.28 -5.13
C GLU A 257 -2.67 9.55 -5.48
N GLY A 258 -3.54 9.33 -4.50
CA GLY A 258 -4.91 8.84 -4.72
C GLY A 258 -5.01 7.40 -5.22
N VAL A 259 -3.99 6.57 -5.02
CA VAL A 259 -3.99 5.15 -5.41
C VAL A 259 -4.46 4.27 -4.24
N PHE A 260 -5.26 3.26 -4.54
CA PHE A 260 -5.62 2.22 -3.57
C PHE A 260 -5.72 0.87 -4.25
N VAL A 261 -5.39 -0.22 -3.55
CA VAL A 261 -5.63 -1.58 -4.03
C VAL A 261 -6.22 -2.47 -2.93
N ALA A 262 -7.08 -3.41 -3.33
CA ALA A 262 -7.60 -4.47 -2.49
C ALA A 262 -7.29 -5.82 -3.13
N ILE A 263 -6.71 -6.74 -2.37
CA ILE A 263 -6.38 -8.11 -2.79
C ILE A 263 -7.45 -9.04 -2.24
N ILE A 264 -8.13 -9.80 -3.12
CA ILE A 264 -9.31 -10.60 -2.78
C ILE A 264 -9.07 -12.07 -3.21
N PRO A 265 -8.42 -12.90 -2.37
CA PRO A 265 -8.07 -14.27 -2.73
C PRO A 265 -9.26 -15.17 -3.05
N GLU A 266 -10.38 -14.99 -2.35
CA GLU A 266 -11.61 -15.79 -2.57
C GLU A 266 -12.14 -15.63 -4.01
N GLN A 267 -12.00 -14.43 -4.58
CA GLN A 267 -12.36 -14.13 -5.98
C GLN A 267 -11.19 -14.22 -6.95
N LYS A 268 -9.97 -14.53 -6.46
CA LYS A 268 -8.73 -14.50 -7.24
C LYS A 268 -8.56 -13.19 -8.01
N SER A 269 -8.95 -12.07 -7.38
CA SER A 269 -9.07 -10.78 -8.03
C SER A 269 -8.40 -9.67 -7.24
N ALA A 270 -8.22 -8.53 -7.90
CA ALA A 270 -7.81 -7.29 -7.26
C ALA A 270 -8.66 -6.12 -7.76
N LEU A 271 -9.06 -5.26 -6.83
CA LEU A 271 -9.66 -3.96 -7.11
C LEU A 271 -8.58 -2.89 -7.00
N ALA A 272 -8.33 -2.12 -8.06
CA ALA A 272 -7.43 -0.97 -8.01
C ALA A 272 -8.18 0.33 -8.33
N VAL A 273 -7.84 1.40 -7.62
CA VAL A 273 -8.48 2.72 -7.71
C VAL A 273 -7.40 3.78 -7.90
N LYS A 274 -7.67 4.76 -8.76
CA LYS A 274 -6.89 5.99 -8.91
C LYS A 274 -7.83 7.20 -8.93
N ILE A 275 -7.71 8.07 -7.94
CA ILE A 275 -8.29 9.42 -7.98
C ILE A 275 -7.35 10.35 -8.74
N VAL A 276 -7.90 11.07 -9.72
CA VAL A 276 -7.13 11.87 -10.70
C VAL A 276 -6.28 12.94 -10.02
N ASP A 277 -6.87 13.73 -9.13
CA ASP A 277 -6.19 14.82 -8.41
C ASP A 277 -5.26 14.34 -7.28
N GLY A 278 -5.17 13.03 -7.06
CA GLY A 278 -4.28 12.44 -6.08
C GLY A 278 -4.75 12.55 -4.63
N ALA A 279 -5.96 13.05 -4.38
CA ALA A 279 -6.45 13.27 -3.02
C ALA A 279 -6.67 11.93 -2.27
N SER A 280 -5.86 11.68 -1.23
CA SER A 280 -6.01 10.51 -0.35
C SER A 280 -7.41 10.45 0.26
N ARG A 281 -7.95 11.60 0.66
CA ARG A 281 -9.29 11.71 1.25
C ARG A 281 -10.38 11.18 0.30
N ALA A 282 -10.20 11.31 -1.00
CA ALA A 282 -11.14 10.79 -1.98
C ALA A 282 -10.88 9.31 -2.22
N ALA A 283 -9.61 8.87 -2.30
CA ALA A 283 -9.27 7.47 -2.54
C ALA A 283 -9.78 6.54 -1.42
N GLU A 284 -9.70 6.97 -0.17
CA GLU A 284 -10.24 6.27 1.01
C GLU A 284 -11.76 6.06 0.93
N VAL A 285 -12.48 7.10 0.50
CA VAL A 285 -13.94 7.07 0.37
C VAL A 285 -14.35 6.23 -0.84
N ALA A 286 -13.65 6.39 -1.96
CA ALA A 286 -13.89 5.67 -3.19
C ALA A 286 -13.69 4.16 -3.05
N VAL A 287 -12.59 3.71 -2.43
CA VAL A 287 -12.37 2.28 -2.22
C VAL A 287 -13.43 1.67 -1.30
N ALA A 288 -13.90 2.40 -0.27
CA ALA A 288 -14.99 1.93 0.57
C ALA A 288 -16.31 1.82 -0.20
N GLY A 289 -16.62 2.82 -1.04
CA GLY A 289 -17.80 2.81 -1.92
C GLY A 289 -17.80 1.63 -2.89
N LEU A 290 -16.69 1.40 -3.58
CA LEU A 290 -16.55 0.29 -4.54
C LEU A 290 -16.67 -1.08 -3.87
N ILE A 291 -16.09 -1.26 -2.68
CA ILE A 291 -16.21 -2.51 -1.91
C ILE A 291 -17.65 -2.76 -1.44
N SER A 292 -18.38 -1.69 -1.11
CA SER A 292 -19.81 -1.71 -0.80
C SER A 292 -20.64 -2.15 -2.00
N GLU A 293 -20.39 -1.54 -3.16
CA GLU A 293 -21.07 -1.86 -4.43
C GLU A 293 -20.83 -3.33 -4.84
N LEU A 294 -19.64 -3.85 -4.55
CA LEU A 294 -19.26 -5.25 -4.81
C LEU A 294 -19.75 -6.24 -3.74
N ASN A 295 -20.42 -5.77 -2.67
CA ASN A 295 -20.89 -6.58 -1.55
C ASN A 295 -19.80 -7.44 -0.88
N ILE A 296 -18.55 -6.96 -0.87
CA ILE A 296 -17.41 -7.70 -0.29
C ILE A 296 -17.36 -7.54 1.24
N ILE A 297 -17.75 -6.36 1.75
CA ILE A 297 -17.89 -6.07 3.18
C ILE A 297 -19.32 -5.60 3.43
N ASN A 298 -19.88 -5.93 4.59
CA ASN A 298 -21.21 -5.49 4.97
C ASN A 298 -21.31 -3.95 4.96
N ASN A 299 -22.27 -3.41 4.21
CA ASN A 299 -22.44 -1.97 4.03
C ASN A 299 -22.54 -1.19 5.36
N ASN A 300 -23.20 -1.76 6.38
CA ASN A 300 -23.35 -1.10 7.68
C ASN A 300 -22.00 -0.89 8.39
N GLN A 301 -21.01 -1.72 8.10
CA GLN A 301 -19.67 -1.62 8.72
C GLN A 301 -18.81 -0.52 8.10
N ILE A 302 -19.01 -0.21 6.82
CA ILE A 302 -18.18 0.73 6.05
C ILE A 302 -18.84 2.07 5.77
N GLU A 303 -20.10 2.25 6.19
CA GLU A 303 -20.87 3.47 5.93
C GLU A 303 -20.18 4.73 6.47
N LYS A 304 -19.54 4.64 7.65
CA LYS A 304 -18.77 5.75 8.24
C LYS A 304 -17.52 6.15 7.43
N ILE A 305 -17.05 5.28 6.54
CA ILE A 305 -15.91 5.54 5.64
C ILE A 305 -16.44 6.06 4.31
N LYS A 306 -17.50 5.45 3.76
CA LYS A 306 -18.20 5.91 2.55
C LYS A 306 -18.74 7.32 2.67
N LYS A 307 -19.14 7.71 3.88
CA LYS A 307 -19.74 9.00 4.19
C LYS A 307 -19.21 9.50 5.52
N ARG A 308 -18.32 10.49 5.49
CA ARG A 308 -17.75 11.09 6.70
C ARG A 308 -18.05 12.59 6.80
N PRO A 309 -18.28 13.10 8.01
CA PRO A 309 -18.57 14.51 8.21
C PRO A 309 -17.35 15.36 7.84
N VAL A 310 -17.60 16.49 7.18
CA VAL A 310 -16.66 17.61 7.12
C VAL A 310 -16.95 18.49 8.32
N LYS A 311 -15.92 18.79 9.11
CA LYS A 311 -16.05 19.61 10.33
C LYS A 311 -15.31 20.93 10.18
N ASN A 312 -15.82 22.01 10.80
CA ASN A 312 -15.04 23.24 10.99
C ASN A 312 -14.04 23.08 12.16
N SER A 313 -13.29 24.14 12.43
CA SER A 313 -12.34 24.21 13.55
C SER A 313 -12.99 24.13 14.93
N ALA A 314 -14.28 24.46 15.06
CA ALA A 314 -15.06 24.29 16.29
C ALA A 314 -15.61 22.87 16.47
N GLY A 315 -15.41 21.98 15.48
CA GLY A 315 -15.87 20.60 15.50
C GLY A 315 -17.31 20.39 15.02
N GLU A 316 -17.99 21.45 14.57
CA GLU A 316 -19.35 21.40 14.05
C GLU A 316 -19.36 20.73 12.67
N ILE A 317 -20.39 19.92 12.40
CA ILE A 317 -20.58 19.28 11.08
C ILE A 317 -21.14 20.32 10.12
N ILE A 318 -20.35 20.67 9.11
CA ILE A 318 -20.67 21.71 8.13
C ILE A 318 -20.86 21.13 6.73
N GLY A 319 -20.81 19.80 6.58
CA GLY A 319 -20.79 19.17 5.27
C GLY A 319 -20.42 17.71 5.37
N THR A 320 -20.23 17.07 4.22
CA THR A 320 -19.94 15.65 4.12
C THR A 320 -19.03 15.39 2.94
N ILE A 321 -18.08 14.46 3.08
CA ILE A 321 -17.43 13.83 1.94
C ILE A 321 -18.00 12.42 1.78
N LYS A 322 -18.54 12.12 0.59
CA LYS A 322 -19.30 10.90 0.33
C LYS A 322 -18.97 10.27 -1.02
N TRP A 323 -19.02 8.95 -1.07
CA TRP A 323 -19.06 8.18 -2.31
C TRP A 323 -20.30 8.54 -3.13
N LEU A 324 -20.14 8.55 -4.45
CA LEU A 324 -21.23 8.67 -5.42
C LEU A 324 -21.53 7.28 -5.98
N GLU A 325 -22.72 6.76 -5.70
CA GLU A 325 -23.23 5.49 -6.23
C GLU A 325 -23.53 5.58 -7.73
#